data_AF-A0A2E1F6U2-F1
#
_entry.id   AF-A0A2E1F6U2-F1
#
_cell.length_a   1.000
_cell.length_b   1.000
_cell.length_c   1.000
_cell.angle_alpha   90.00
_cell.angle_beta   90.00
_cell.angle_gamma   90.00
#
_symmetry.space_group_name_H-M   'P 1'
#
loop_
_entity.id
_entity.type
_entity.pdbx_description
1 polymer ?
#
loop_
_entity_poly.entity_id
_entity_poly.type
_entity_poly.pdbx_seq_one_letter_code
_entity_poly.pdbx_strand_id
1 'polypeptide(L)'
;MKKRNLILVRHGQSEWNEKNLFTGWEDPGLTEKGSNEAKQAGVLIKALDIEFDYLFTSALIRAQLTGSIILKNIDQKNLRTIENKALNERFYGDLQGLNKDDCRKKWGEEKVQIWRRSYDRGPPGGETLKETGERVLPY
;
A
#
# COMPACT_ATOMS: atom_id res chain seq x y z
N MET A 1 18.72 -23.68 12.90
CA MET A 1 18.63 -22.30 12.37
C MET A 1 17.49 -21.58 13.08
N LYS A 2 17.64 -20.30 13.45
CA LYS A 2 16.51 -19.52 14.01
C LYS A 2 15.46 -19.30 12.92
N LYS A 3 14.19 -19.56 13.24
CA LYS A 3 13.05 -19.28 12.34
C LYS A 3 12.89 -17.77 12.21
N ARG A 4 12.72 -17.27 10.97
CA ARG A 4 12.43 -15.87 10.67
C ARG A 4 11.06 -15.82 9.98
N ASN A 5 10.14 -15.03 10.52
CA ASN A 5 8.82 -14.84 9.95
C ASN A 5 8.76 -13.46 9.30
N LEU A 6 8.27 -13.39 8.07
CA LEU A 6 7.94 -12.14 7.40
C LEU A 6 6.48 -12.21 6.98
N ILE A 7 5.67 -11.27 7.47
CA ILE A 7 4.27 -11.12 7.05
C ILE A 7 4.15 -9.82 6.27
N LEU A 8 3.68 -9.93 5.03
CA LEU A 8 3.40 -8.80 4.17
C LEU A 8 1.90 -8.52 4.19
N VAL A 9 1.52 -7.31 4.55
CA VAL A 9 0.12 -6.87 4.57
C VAL A 9 -0.04 -5.68 3.65
N ARG A 10 -0.98 -5.78 2.71
CA ARG A 10 -1.44 -4.64 1.93
C ARG A 10 -2.55 -3.92 2.69
N HIS A 11 -2.53 -2.59 2.69
CA HIS A 11 -3.61 -1.79 3.27
C HIS A 11 -4.98 -2.13 2.66
N GLY A 12 -6.04 -1.94 3.44
CA GLY A 12 -7.42 -2.09 2.97
C GLY A 12 -7.88 -0.95 2.05
N GLN A 13 -9.17 -0.90 1.72
CA GLN A 13 -9.73 0.15 0.87
C GLN A 13 -9.47 1.57 1.44
N SER A 14 -8.95 2.46 0.59
CA SER A 14 -8.82 3.90 0.90
C SER A 14 -9.97 4.72 0.30
N GLU A 15 -10.15 5.95 0.80
CA GLU A 15 -11.18 6.89 0.30
C GLU A 15 -11.08 7.13 -1.22
N TRP A 16 -9.85 7.19 -1.75
CA TRP A 16 -9.64 7.37 -3.19
C TRP A 16 -9.80 6.08 -3.98
N ASN A 17 -9.53 4.93 -3.37
CA ASN A 17 -9.83 3.66 -4.01
C ASN A 17 -11.35 3.51 -4.18
N GLU A 18 -12.14 3.90 -3.18
CA GLU A 18 -13.60 3.92 -3.26
C GLU A 18 -14.11 4.83 -4.38
N LYS A 19 -13.50 6.02 -4.54
CA LYS A 19 -13.81 6.98 -5.62
C LYS A 19 -13.23 6.62 -6.99
N ASN A 20 -12.59 5.45 -7.12
CA ASN A 20 -11.93 4.98 -8.34
C ASN A 20 -10.85 5.94 -8.90
N LEU A 21 -10.16 6.67 -8.02
CA LEU A 21 -9.09 7.60 -8.40
C LEU A 21 -7.73 6.90 -8.44
N PHE A 22 -6.81 7.43 -9.25
CA PHE A 22 -5.39 7.14 -9.12
C PHE A 22 -4.83 7.85 -7.90
N THR A 23 -4.13 7.13 -7.02
CA THR A 23 -3.65 7.67 -5.74
C THR A 23 -2.15 7.92 -5.76
N GLY A 24 -1.34 6.88 -5.94
CA GLY A 24 0.11 7.00 -5.85
C GLY A 24 0.54 7.47 -4.47
N TRP A 25 1.27 8.58 -4.41
CA TRP A 25 1.81 9.14 -3.17
C TRP A 25 0.86 10.13 -2.50
N GLU A 26 -0.30 10.41 -3.10
CA GLU A 26 -1.38 11.07 -2.38
C GLU A 26 -1.75 10.26 -1.14
N ASP A 27 -2.23 10.95 -0.10
CA ASP A 27 -2.33 10.37 1.24
C ASP A 27 -3.76 10.30 1.81
N PRO A 28 -4.71 9.67 1.10
CA PRO A 28 -6.05 9.46 1.63
C PRO A 28 -6.05 8.45 2.78
N GLY A 29 -7.01 8.62 3.68
CA GLY A 29 -7.26 7.70 4.78
C GLY A 29 -7.84 6.35 4.33
N LEU A 30 -8.07 5.47 5.31
CA LEU A 30 -8.85 4.25 5.12
C LEU A 30 -10.34 4.58 5.17
N THR A 31 -11.15 3.85 4.39
CA THR A 31 -12.60 3.83 4.61
C THR A 31 -12.94 2.99 5.85
N GLU A 32 -14.21 2.99 6.27
CA GLU A 32 -14.68 2.06 7.29
C GLU A 32 -14.46 0.60 6.85
N LYS A 33 -14.71 0.30 5.58
CA LYS A 33 -14.42 -1.01 5.00
C LYS A 33 -12.93 -1.34 5.10
N GLY A 34 -12.04 -0.43 4.71
CA GLY A 34 -10.59 -0.64 4.81
C GLY A 34 -10.11 -0.86 6.26
N SER A 35 -10.72 -0.15 7.21
CA SER A 35 -10.44 -0.34 8.63
C SER A 35 -10.91 -1.71 9.13
N ASN A 36 -12.04 -2.22 8.65
CA ASN A 36 -12.53 -3.55 8.98
C ASN A 36 -11.69 -4.66 8.33
N GLU A 37 -11.20 -4.47 7.11
CA GLU A 37 -10.24 -5.37 6.46
C GLU A 37 -8.94 -5.47 7.29
N ALA A 38 -8.43 -4.35 7.81
CA ALA A 38 -7.26 -4.35 8.70
C ALA A 38 -7.52 -5.09 10.02
N LYS A 39 -8.73 -4.97 10.61
CA LYS A 39 -9.11 -5.74 11.80
C LYS A 39 -9.14 -7.25 11.50
N GLN A 40 -9.72 -7.65 10.36
CA GLN A 40 -9.76 -9.05 9.92
C GLN A 40 -8.35 -9.60 9.71
N ALA A 41 -7.45 -8.84 9.08
CA ALA A 41 -6.05 -9.21 8.97
C ALA A 41 -5.42 -9.40 10.36
N GLY A 42 -5.69 -8.51 11.31
CA GLY A 42 -5.25 -8.65 12.70
C GLY A 42 -5.73 -9.93 13.38
N VAL A 43 -6.98 -10.34 13.17
CA VAL A 43 -7.52 -11.61 13.69
C VAL A 43 -6.78 -12.82 13.10
N LEU A 44 -6.55 -12.81 11.78
CA LEU A 44 -5.82 -13.89 11.09
C LEU A 44 -4.37 -13.98 11.59
N ILE A 45 -3.70 -12.84 11.76
CA ILE A 45 -2.32 -12.78 12.24
C ILE A 45 -2.24 -13.25 13.70
N LYS A 46 -3.20 -12.86 14.55
CA LYS A 46 -3.27 -13.33 15.95
C LYS A 46 -3.36 -14.85 16.04
N ALA A 47 -4.12 -15.47 15.14
CA ALA A 47 -4.29 -16.93 15.09
C ALA A 47 -3.02 -17.69 14.69
N LEU A 48 -1.99 -17.01 14.16
CA LEU A 48 -0.71 -17.63 13.85
C LEU A 48 0.15 -17.88 15.09
N ASP A 49 -0.19 -17.25 16.22
CA ASP A 49 0.56 -17.35 17.48
C ASP A 49 2.04 -16.98 17.30
N ILE A 50 2.28 -15.85 16.62
CA ILE A 50 3.61 -15.29 16.34
C ILE A 50 3.72 -13.93 17.01
N GLU A 51 4.75 -13.74 17.83
CA GLU A 51 5.17 -12.42 18.30
C GLU A 51 6.07 -11.75 17.25
N PHE A 52 5.83 -10.46 16.99
CA PHE A 52 6.65 -9.66 16.09
C PHE A 52 7.64 -8.79 16.88
N ASP A 53 8.80 -8.54 16.28
CA ASP A 53 9.84 -7.65 16.82
C ASP A 53 9.78 -6.24 16.21
N TYR A 54 9.30 -6.15 14.96
CA TYR A 54 9.28 -4.91 14.18
C TYR A 54 8.01 -4.82 13.33
N LEU A 55 7.48 -3.61 13.20
CA LEU A 55 6.55 -3.24 12.14
C LEU A 55 7.30 -2.36 11.14
N PHE A 56 7.24 -2.71 9.86
CA PHE A 56 7.73 -1.86 8.76
C PHE A 56 6.53 -1.29 8.00
N THR A 57 6.56 0.01 7.69
CA THR A 57 5.47 0.68 6.97
C THR A 57 6.00 1.69 5.98
N SER A 58 5.21 1.97 4.94
CA SER A 58 5.39 3.15 4.11
C SER A 58 5.11 4.44 4.91
N ALA A 59 5.51 5.57 4.34
CA ALA A 59 5.23 6.90 4.86
C ALA A 59 3.81 7.41 4.53
N LEU A 60 2.86 6.50 4.24
CA LEU A 60 1.50 6.84 3.80
C LEU A 60 0.50 6.40 4.88
N ILE A 61 -0.41 7.29 5.27
CA ILE A 61 -1.30 7.14 6.42
C ILE A 61 -2.13 5.86 6.35
N ARG A 62 -2.58 5.47 5.17
CA ARG A 62 -3.34 4.22 4.95
C ARG A 62 -2.58 2.95 5.37
N ALA A 63 -1.26 2.91 5.16
CA ALA A 63 -0.44 1.78 5.59
C ALA A 63 -0.18 1.83 7.11
N GLN A 64 0.09 3.02 7.64
CA GLN A 64 0.32 3.26 9.07
C GLN A 64 -0.92 2.92 9.91
N LEU A 65 -2.11 3.36 9.47
CA LEU A 65 -3.38 3.04 10.11
C LEU A 65 -3.66 1.53 10.06
N THR A 66 -3.40 0.89 8.91
CA THR A 66 -3.54 -0.58 8.79
C THR A 66 -2.66 -1.28 9.81
N GLY A 67 -1.37 -0.92 9.87
CA GLY A 67 -0.42 -1.49 10.83
C GLY A 67 -0.83 -1.26 12.28
N SER A 68 -1.23 -0.04 12.63
CA SER A 68 -1.71 0.32 13.97
C SER A 68 -2.94 -0.49 14.40
N ILE A 69 -3.91 -0.67 13.50
CA ILE A 69 -5.09 -1.51 13.74
C ILE A 69 -4.67 -2.96 14.00
N ILE A 70 -3.75 -3.51 13.20
CA ILE A 70 -3.26 -4.88 13.36
C ILE A 70 -2.54 -5.05 14.69
N LEU A 71 -1.59 -4.16 15.02
CA LEU A 71 -0.86 -4.18 16.29
C LEU A 71 -1.80 -4.12 17.51
N LYS A 72 -2.89 -3.34 17.41
CA LYS A 72 -3.93 -3.32 18.45
C LYS A 72 -4.67 -4.66 18.58
N ASN A 73 -4.93 -5.38 17.48
CA ASN A 73 -5.65 -6.66 17.53
C ASN A 73 -4.78 -7.81 18.10
N ILE A 74 -3.48 -7.77 17.82
CA ILE A 74 -2.50 -8.76 18.31
C ILE A 74 -1.88 -8.38 19.67
N ASP A 75 -2.38 -7.32 20.31
CA ASP A 75 -1.92 -6.82 21.61
C ASP A 75 -0.44 -6.36 21.66
N GLN A 76 0.13 -5.92 20.53
CA GLN A 76 1.51 -5.42 20.40
C GLN A 76 1.57 -3.91 20.05
N LYS A 77 0.79 -3.06 20.74
CA LYS A 77 0.67 -1.61 20.42
C LYS A 77 1.97 -0.82 20.50
N ASN A 78 2.93 -1.27 21.33
CA ASN A 78 4.20 -0.58 21.58
C ASN A 78 5.35 -1.12 20.72
N LEU A 79 5.03 -1.92 19.69
CA LEU A 79 6.05 -2.48 18.82
C LEU A 79 6.81 -1.37 18.09
N ARG A 80 8.13 -1.55 17.95
CA ARG A 80 8.96 -0.60 17.21
C ARG A 80 8.50 -0.56 15.75
N THR A 81 7.99 0.60 15.35
CA THR A 81 7.55 0.86 13.98
C THR A 81 8.65 1.62 13.23
N ILE A 82 9.05 1.11 12.07
CA ILE A 82 10.04 1.71 11.19
C ILE A 82 9.32 2.14 9.92
N GLU A 83 9.21 3.45 9.75
CA GLU A 83 8.65 4.09 8.56
C GLU A 83 9.74 4.35 7.53
N ASN A 84 9.49 4.04 6.26
CA ASN A 84 10.37 4.47 5.18
C ASN A 84 9.61 4.79 3.88
N LYS A 85 9.95 5.92 3.24
CA LYS A 85 9.41 6.32 1.94
C LYS A 85 9.74 5.35 0.82
N ALA A 86 10.82 4.58 0.94
CA ALA A 86 11.16 3.49 0.04
C ALA A 86 10.05 2.45 -0.07
N LEU A 87 9.18 2.31 0.94
CA LEU A 87 8.03 1.39 0.94
C LEU A 87 6.74 2.03 0.40
N ASN A 88 6.76 3.30 -0.04
CA ASN A 88 5.58 3.94 -0.62
C ASN A 88 5.10 3.21 -1.87
N GLU A 89 3.80 3.32 -2.16
CA GLU A 89 3.17 2.89 -3.41
C GLU A 89 3.92 3.45 -4.63
N ARG A 90 3.76 2.84 -5.81
CA ARG A 90 4.28 3.42 -7.06
C ARG A 90 3.71 4.82 -7.29
N PHE A 91 4.57 5.79 -7.55
CA PHE A 91 4.15 7.16 -7.87
C PHE A 91 3.42 7.20 -9.21
N TYR A 92 2.20 7.77 -9.25
CA TYR A 92 1.39 7.80 -10.47
C TYR A 92 1.54 9.08 -11.31
N GLY A 93 2.43 10.00 -10.89
CA GLY A 93 2.73 11.22 -11.64
C GLY A 93 1.49 12.05 -11.93
N ASP A 94 1.35 12.46 -13.18
CA ASP A 94 0.26 13.31 -13.66
C ASP A 94 -1.13 12.64 -13.58
N LEU A 95 -1.17 11.32 -13.33
CA LEU A 95 -2.45 10.62 -13.17
C LEU A 95 -3.06 10.76 -11.78
N GLN A 96 -2.30 11.18 -10.76
CA GLN A 96 -2.82 11.28 -9.40
C GLN A 96 -4.04 12.20 -9.32
N GLY A 97 -5.09 11.75 -8.64
CA GLY A 97 -6.37 12.45 -8.50
C GLY A 97 -7.33 12.24 -9.66
N LEU A 98 -6.87 11.70 -10.80
CA LEU A 98 -7.75 11.44 -11.94
C LEU A 98 -8.59 10.16 -11.72
N ASN A 99 -9.82 10.18 -12.21
CA ASN A 99 -10.68 9.00 -12.23
C ASN A 99 -10.21 7.98 -13.27
N LYS A 100 -10.09 6.71 -12.88
CA LYS A 100 -9.57 5.65 -13.75
C LYS A 100 -10.43 5.41 -14.98
N ASP A 101 -11.75 5.52 -14.87
CA ASP A 101 -12.67 5.31 -15.98
C ASP A 101 -12.60 6.45 -16.98
N ASP A 102 -12.49 7.68 -16.49
CA ASP A 102 -12.30 8.85 -17.37
C ASP A 102 -10.94 8.82 -18.07
N CYS A 103 -9.89 8.34 -17.38
CA CYS A 103 -8.61 8.09 -18.01
C CYS A 103 -8.71 7.06 -19.14
N ARG A 104 -9.46 5.95 -18.94
CA ARG A 104 -9.66 4.93 -19.98
C ARG A 104 -10.43 5.48 -21.18
N LYS A 105 -11.46 6.30 -20.95
CA LYS A 105 -12.20 6.98 -22.02
C LYS A 105 -11.31 7.94 -22.80
N LYS A 106 -10.45 8.69 -22.10
CA LYS A 106 -9.60 9.74 -22.70
C LYS A 106 -8.38 9.19 -23.44
N TRP A 107 -7.72 8.16 -22.88
CA TRP A 107 -6.43 7.67 -23.38
C TRP A 107 -6.47 6.23 -23.90
N GLY A 108 -7.58 5.52 -23.75
CA GLY A 108 -7.76 4.11 -24.14
C GLY A 108 -7.40 3.13 -23.03
N GLU A 109 -8.11 2.00 -22.96
CA GLU A 109 -7.88 0.96 -21.94
C GLU A 109 -6.46 0.40 -22.02
N GLU A 110 -5.96 0.09 -23.22
CA GLU A 110 -4.64 -0.49 -23.43
C GLU A 110 -3.52 0.42 -22.86
N LYS A 111 -3.60 1.72 -23.14
CA LYS A 111 -2.61 2.70 -22.67
C LYS A 111 -2.65 2.83 -21.15
N VAL A 112 -3.84 2.93 -20.57
CA VAL A 112 -4.01 2.98 -19.11
C VAL A 112 -3.56 1.67 -18.45
N GLN A 113 -3.77 0.53 -19.09
CA GLN A 113 -3.30 -0.76 -18.62
C GLN A 113 -1.77 -0.85 -18.64
N ILE A 114 -1.11 -0.35 -19.70
CA ILE A 114 0.36 -0.26 -19.77
C ILE A 114 0.88 0.58 -18.61
N TRP A 115 0.38 1.80 -18.42
CA TRP A 115 0.78 2.67 -17.30
C TRP A 115 0.59 2.01 -15.92
N ARG A 116 -0.42 1.12 -15.80
CA ARG A 116 -0.74 0.46 -14.53
C ARG A 116 -0.01 -0.86 -14.30
N ARG A 117 0.39 -1.58 -15.35
CA ARG A 117 0.81 -2.98 -15.23
C ARG A 117 2.14 -3.30 -15.90
N SER A 118 2.64 -2.44 -16.79
CA SER A 118 3.96 -2.66 -17.40
C SER A 118 5.04 -2.61 -16.33
N TYR A 119 6.09 -3.41 -16.53
CA TYR A 119 7.22 -3.45 -15.62
C TYR A 119 8.09 -2.18 -15.74
N ASP A 120 8.36 -1.77 -16.97
CA ASP A 120 9.33 -0.75 -17.38
C ASP A 120 8.69 0.47 -18.07
N ARG A 121 7.36 0.52 -18.17
CA ARG A 121 6.61 1.65 -18.75
C ARG A 121 5.63 2.21 -17.72
N GLY A 122 5.87 3.44 -17.28
CA GLY A 122 5.12 4.11 -16.23
C GLY A 122 4.13 5.14 -16.78
N PRO A 123 3.28 5.70 -15.92
CA PRO A 123 2.45 6.85 -16.27
C PRO A 123 3.32 8.10 -16.49
N PRO A 124 2.81 9.12 -17.21
CA PRO A 124 3.52 10.38 -17.40
C PRO A 124 3.90 11.02 -16.05
N GLY A 125 5.18 11.39 -15.90
CA GLY A 125 5.70 11.98 -14.67
C GLY A 125 5.73 11.04 -13.45
N GLY A 126 5.39 9.76 -13.60
CA GLY A 126 5.35 8.79 -12.51
C GLY A 126 6.40 7.69 -12.62
N GLU A 127 6.37 6.78 -11.65
CA GLU A 127 7.28 5.65 -11.56
C GLU A 127 6.78 4.46 -12.39
N THR A 128 7.74 3.71 -12.94
CA THR A 128 7.58 2.34 -13.41
C THR A 128 7.58 1.35 -12.22
N LEU A 129 7.15 0.10 -12.45
CA LEU A 129 7.29 -0.93 -11.40
C LEU A 129 8.77 -1.27 -11.13
N LYS A 130 9.61 -1.17 -12.17
CA LYS A 130 11.07 -1.34 -12.07
C LYS A 130 11.68 -0.33 -11.12
N GLU A 131 11.42 0.96 -11.30
CA GLU A 131 11.95 2.04 -10.44
C GLU A 131 11.46 1.91 -9.00
N THR A 132 10.18 1.54 -8.79
CA THR A 132 9.69 1.21 -7.44
C THR A 132 10.51 0.08 -6.82
N GLY A 133 10.80 -0.99 -7.58
CA GLY A 133 11.65 -2.09 -7.11
C GLY A 133 13.07 -1.64 -6.78
N GLU A 134 13.68 -0.81 -7.62
CA GLU A 134 15.04 -0.28 -7.44
C GLU A 134 15.18 0.56 -6.17
N ARG A 135 14.14 1.28 -5.74
CA ARG A 135 14.15 1.99 -4.45
C ARG A 135 13.76 1.14 -3.25
N VAL A 136 12.95 0.09 -3.43
CA VAL A 136 12.52 -0.81 -2.35
C VAL A 136 13.63 -1.80 -1.97
N LEU A 137 14.32 -2.39 -2.94
CA LEU A 137 15.28 -3.48 -2.69
C LEU A 137 16.50 -3.12 -1.82
N PRO A 138 17.06 -1.88 -1.89
CA PRO A 138 18.17 -1.48 -1.01
C PRO A 138 17.76 -1.23 0.44
N TYR A 139 16.46 -1.19 0.74
CA TYR A 139 15.91 -1.02 2.08
C TYR A 139 15.71 -2.37 2.79
#